data_AF-A0A820LZZ0-F1
#
_entry.id   AF-A0A820LZZ0-F1
#
_cell.length_a   1.000
_cell.length_b   1.000
_cell.length_c   1.000
_cell.angle_alpha   90.00
_cell.angle_beta   90.00
_cell.angle_gamma   90.00
#
_symmetry.space_group_name_H-M   'P 1'
#
loop_
_entity.id
_entity.type
_entity.pdbx_description
1 polymer ?
#
loop_
_entity_poly.entity_id
_entity_poly.type
_entity_poly.pdbx_seq_one_letter_code
_entity_poly.pdbx_strand_id
1 'polypeptide(L)'
;MRLIMDTHTIFKPYARYWLTPIIHICNQMFENSSEGLNTFIIDTIVILLSWHKQAIPIELDSIAIQRFIEYLFSNCSHRNVIVMKSNLDLIKKLIKCWKERIHTPTGNLPSVTTNSILTTITKGFN
;
A
#
# COMPACT_ATOMS: atom_id res chain seq x y z
N MET A 1 14.09 9.19 -4.40
CA MET A 1 13.35 8.44 -3.36
C MET A 1 14.13 8.34 -2.05
N ARG A 2 15.37 7.83 -1.99
CA ARG A 2 16.17 7.79 -0.74
C ARG A 2 16.12 9.07 0.09
N LEU A 3 16.31 10.25 -0.52
CA LEU A 3 16.15 11.55 0.15
C LEU A 3 14.79 11.74 0.86
N ILE A 4 13.68 11.35 0.21
CA ILE A 4 12.33 11.43 0.77
C ILE A 4 12.17 10.42 1.91
N MET A 5 12.82 9.26 1.83
CA MET A 5 12.82 8.24 2.89
C MET A 5 13.59 8.72 4.12
N ASP A 6 14.77 9.31 3.89
CA ASP A 6 15.67 9.81 4.93
C ASP A 6 15.10 11.05 5.64
N THR A 7 14.34 11.90 4.93
CA THR A 7 13.72 13.11 5.49
C THR A 7 12.18 13.04 5.53
N HIS A 8 11.62 11.84 5.66
CA HIS A 8 10.17 11.62 5.56
C HIS A 8 9.36 12.41 6.61
N THR A 9 9.96 12.80 7.74
CA THR A 9 9.34 13.64 8.76
C THR A 9 9.11 15.08 8.29
N ILE A 10 10.01 15.60 7.45
CA ILE A 10 9.93 16.96 6.87
C ILE A 10 8.83 17.01 5.81
N PHE A 11 8.68 15.95 5.02
CA PHE A 11 7.68 15.86 3.96
C PHE A 11 6.29 15.43 4.46
N LYS A 12 6.19 15.00 5.72
CA LYS A 12 4.95 14.53 6.35
C LYS A 12 3.76 15.50 6.23
N PRO A 13 3.91 16.83 6.38
CA PRO A 13 2.80 17.77 6.17
C PRO A 13 2.26 17.77 4.72
N TYR A 14 3.10 17.40 3.75
CA TYR A 14 2.76 17.34 2.33
C TYR A 14 2.38 15.93 1.86
N ALA A 15 2.28 14.97 2.77
CA ALA A 15 2.13 13.55 2.44
C ALA A 15 0.90 13.25 1.54
N ARG A 16 -0.17 14.04 1.65
CA ARG A 16 -1.36 13.93 0.77
C ARG A 16 -1.01 14.04 -0.72
N TYR A 17 -0.07 14.94 -1.07
CA TYR A 17 0.33 15.17 -2.45
C TYR A 17 1.31 14.13 -2.96
N TRP A 18 2.05 13.49 -2.05
CA TRP A 18 3.04 12.46 -2.38
C TRP A 18 2.44 11.07 -2.55
N LEU A 19 1.24 10.82 -2.01
CA LEU A 19 0.60 9.51 -2.11
C LEU A 19 0.37 9.08 -3.56
N THR A 20 -0.26 9.91 -4.38
CA THR A 20 -0.57 9.57 -5.79
C THR A 20 0.69 9.29 -6.61
N PRO A 21 1.72 10.15 -6.61
CA PRO A 21 2.97 9.88 -7.31
C PRO A 21 3.68 8.62 -6.81
N ILE A 22 3.72 8.38 -5.50
CA ILE A 22 4.38 7.20 -4.92
C ILE A 22 3.71 5.92 -5.42
N ILE A 23 2.38 5.85 -5.36
CA ILE A 23 1.64 4.66 -5.80
C ILE A 23 1.82 4.42 -7.30
N HIS A 24 1.80 5.47 -8.13
CA HIS A 24 2.06 5.35 -9.57
C HIS A 24 3.48 4.86 -9.85
N ILE A 25 4.49 5.42 -9.17
CA ILE A 25 5.88 4.99 -9.30
C ILE A 25 6.02 3.52 -8.90
N CYS A 26 5.42 3.11 -7.78
CA CYS A 26 5.40 1.72 -7.38
C CYS A 26 4.80 0.84 -8.48
N ASN A 27 3.61 1.18 -8.99
CA ASN A 27 2.95 0.45 -10.07
C ASN A 27 3.81 0.35 -11.35
N GLN A 28 4.54 1.39 -11.73
CA GLN A 28 5.44 1.36 -12.89
C GLN A 28 6.71 0.53 -12.64
N MET A 29 7.26 0.59 -11.43
CA MET A 29 8.43 -0.22 -11.04
C MET A 29 8.09 -1.71 -11.05
N PHE A 30 6.85 -2.06 -10.72
CA PHE A 30 6.36 -3.43 -10.70
C PHE A 30 6.33 -4.10 -12.07
N GLU A 31 6.00 -3.35 -13.12
CA GLU A 31 5.97 -3.87 -14.50
C GLU A 31 7.35 -4.34 -14.97
N ASN A 32 8.42 -3.85 -14.32
CA ASN A 32 9.81 -4.14 -14.69
C ASN A 32 10.53 -5.03 -13.67
N SER A 33 9.89 -5.43 -12.56
CA SER A 33 10.52 -6.22 -11.50
C SER A 33 10.14 -7.69 -11.59
N SER A 34 11.12 -8.58 -11.74
CA SER A 34 10.92 -10.04 -11.74
C SER A 34 11.16 -10.72 -10.39
N GLU A 35 11.64 -9.99 -9.38
CA GLU A 35 12.05 -10.54 -8.08
C GLU A 35 11.36 -9.85 -6.90
N GLY A 36 10.31 -10.48 -6.36
CA GLY A 36 9.74 -10.24 -5.03
C GLY A 36 9.50 -8.78 -4.61
N LEU A 37 9.29 -8.55 -3.31
CA LEU A 37 9.30 -7.19 -2.77
C LEU A 37 10.74 -6.72 -2.61
N ASN A 38 11.19 -5.86 -3.52
CA ASN A 38 12.48 -5.19 -3.38
C ASN A 38 12.49 -4.29 -2.13
N THR A 39 13.69 -3.98 -1.61
CA THR A 39 13.86 -3.16 -0.40
C THR A 39 13.20 -1.79 -0.53
N PHE A 40 13.18 -1.22 -1.74
CA PHE A 40 12.55 0.06 -2.03
C PHE A 40 11.03 0.06 -1.75
N ILE A 41 10.34 -1.02 -2.12
CA ILE A 41 8.89 -1.16 -1.88
C ILE A 41 8.62 -1.30 -0.39
N ILE A 42 9.46 -2.07 0.32
CA ILE A 42 9.36 -2.20 1.78
C ILE A 42 9.54 -0.83 2.46
N ASP A 43 10.58 -0.08 2.09
CA ASP A 43 10.81 1.27 2.63
C ASP A 43 9.63 2.20 2.32
N THR A 44 9.06 2.08 1.11
CA THR A 44 7.87 2.83 0.71
C THR A 44 6.67 2.51 1.62
N ILE A 45 6.40 1.23 1.90
CA ILE A 45 5.32 0.82 2.82
C ILE A 45 5.54 1.41 4.20
N VAL A 46 6.79 1.42 4.70
CA VAL A 46 7.13 2.01 6.01
C VAL A 46 6.83 3.51 6.03
N ILE A 47 7.15 4.25 4.97
CA ILE A 47 6.84 5.68 4.85
C ILE A 47 5.33 5.92 4.80
N LEU A 48 4.62 5.16 3.98
CA LEU A 48 3.15 5.25 3.88
C LEU A 48 2.49 4.95 5.23
N LEU A 49 3.01 3.99 5.99
CA LEU A 49 2.60 3.73 7.36
C LEU A 49 2.94 4.88 8.30
N SER A 50 4.06 5.57 8.16
CA SER A 50 4.37 6.79 8.95
C SER A 50 3.41 7.95 8.63
N TRP A 51 2.98 8.03 7.37
CA TRP A 51 2.14 9.09 6.83
C TRP A 51 0.64 8.77 6.83
N HIS A 52 0.21 7.60 7.31
CA HIS A 52 -1.17 7.11 7.20
C HIS A 52 -2.27 8.06 7.72
N LYS A 53 -1.93 9.01 8.61
CA LYS A 53 -2.88 10.02 9.11
C LYS A 53 -3.11 11.19 8.13
N GLN A 54 -2.16 11.46 7.24
CA GLN A 54 -2.16 12.60 6.32
C GLN A 54 -2.29 12.15 4.86
N ALA A 55 -1.70 11.01 4.50
CA ALA A 55 -1.79 10.38 3.19
C ALA A 55 -2.89 9.32 3.21
N ILE A 56 -4.14 9.77 3.10
CA ILE A 56 -5.29 8.87 2.98
C ILE A 56 -5.65 8.77 1.49
N PRO A 57 -5.79 7.55 0.93
CA PRO A 57 -6.02 7.36 -0.51
C PRO A 57 -7.49 7.61 -0.91
N ILE A 58 -8.15 8.65 -0.35
CA ILE A 58 -9.53 9.02 -0.71
C ILE A 58 -9.60 9.59 -2.12
N GLU A 59 -8.59 10.37 -2.51
CA GLU A 59 -8.54 11.07 -3.80
C GLU A 59 -7.83 10.25 -4.90
N LEU A 60 -7.34 9.05 -4.58
CA LEU A 60 -6.72 8.18 -5.59
C LEU A 60 -7.78 7.38 -6.35
N ASP A 61 -7.50 7.12 -7.62
CA ASP A 61 -8.24 6.10 -8.37
C ASP A 61 -8.17 4.75 -7.65
N SER A 62 -9.34 4.21 -7.35
CA SER A 62 -9.51 2.90 -6.71
C SER A 62 -8.79 1.78 -7.46
N ILE A 63 -8.66 1.89 -8.79
CA ILE A 63 -7.94 0.92 -9.61
C ILE A 63 -6.44 0.96 -9.33
N ALA A 64 -5.85 2.15 -9.17
CA ALA A 64 -4.43 2.30 -8.89
C ALA A 64 -4.05 1.75 -7.50
N ILE A 65 -4.91 1.97 -6.51
CA ILE A 65 -4.76 1.41 -5.16
C ILE A 65 -4.90 -0.10 -5.19
N GLN A 66 -5.91 -0.61 -5.91
CA GLN A 66 -6.15 -2.04 -6.04
C GLN A 66 -4.96 -2.76 -6.67
N ARG A 67 -4.46 -2.28 -7.81
CA ARG A 67 -3.26 -2.82 -8.48
C ARG A 67 -2.05 -2.85 -7.55
N PHE A 68 -1.86 -1.79 -6.77
CA PHE A 68 -0.77 -1.72 -5.79
C PHE A 68 -0.89 -2.81 -4.72
N ILE A 69 -2.08 -2.97 -4.12
CA ILE A 69 -2.31 -3.99 -3.08
C ILE A 69 -2.16 -5.40 -3.64
N GLU A 70 -2.73 -5.69 -4.80
CA GLU A 70 -2.64 -7.00 -5.46
C GLU A 70 -1.18 -7.38 -5.73
N TYR A 71 -0.38 -6.43 -6.20
CA TYR A 71 1.05 -6.65 -6.40
C TYR A 71 1.77 -6.96 -5.08
N LEU A 72 1.49 -6.20 -4.01
CA LEU A 72 2.13 -6.43 -2.72
C LEU A 72 1.91 -7.86 -2.22
N PHE A 73 0.70 -8.39 -2.36
CA PHE A 73 0.41 -9.77 -2.00
C PHE A 73 1.06 -10.78 -2.95
N SER A 74 1.05 -10.52 -4.25
CA SER A 74 1.61 -11.44 -5.25
C SER A 74 3.13 -11.59 -5.08
N ASN A 75 3.81 -10.56 -4.57
CA ASN A 75 5.26 -10.51 -4.47
C ASN A 75 5.81 -10.64 -3.03
N CYS A 76 4.94 -10.77 -2.01
CA CYS A 76 5.38 -10.89 -0.61
C CYS A 76 6.08 -12.21 -0.28
N SER A 77 5.93 -13.21 -1.14
CA SER A 77 6.58 -14.52 -1.02
C SER A 77 8.09 -14.39 -1.01
N HIS A 78 8.73 -15.05 -0.04
CA HIS A 78 10.17 -15.02 0.12
C HIS A 78 10.68 -16.37 0.63
N ARG A 79 11.87 -16.81 0.20
CA ARG A 79 12.46 -18.11 0.64
C ARG A 79 12.62 -18.19 2.15
N ASN A 80 12.94 -17.07 2.79
CA ASN A 80 12.96 -16.95 4.24
C ASN A 80 11.54 -16.63 4.77
N VAL A 81 10.95 -17.59 5.49
CA VAL A 81 9.61 -17.51 6.08
C VAL A 81 9.47 -16.36 7.07
N ILE A 82 10.52 -16.00 7.81
CA ILE A 82 10.50 -14.88 8.76
C ILE A 82 10.32 -13.56 8.00
N VAL A 83 11.04 -13.39 6.89
CA VAL A 83 10.94 -12.22 6.00
C VAL A 83 9.55 -12.17 5.37
N MET A 84 9.04 -13.29 4.86
CA MET A 84 7.69 -13.36 4.29
C MET A 84 6.61 -12.95 5.32
N LYS A 85 6.69 -13.46 6.56
CA LYS A 85 5.76 -13.08 7.63
C LYS A 85 5.85 -11.59 7.95
N SER A 86 7.06 -11.05 8.07
CA SER A 86 7.28 -9.62 8.30
C SER A 86 6.68 -8.75 7.18
N ASN A 87 6.87 -9.15 5.92
CA ASN A 87 6.30 -8.46 4.76
C ASN A 87 4.77 -8.46 4.81
N LEU A 88 4.17 -9.63 5.08
CA LEU A 88 2.72 -9.76 5.22
C LEU A 88 2.17 -8.89 6.36
N ASP A 89 2.87 -8.81 7.49
CA ASP A 89 2.44 -7.98 8.62
C ASP A 89 2.48 -6.49 8.29
N LEU A 90 3.49 -6.03 7.54
CA LEU A 90 3.55 -4.65 7.05
C LEU A 90 2.39 -4.33 6.10
N ILE A 91 2.12 -5.21 5.14
CA ILE A 91 1.02 -5.05 4.18
C ILE A 91 -0.33 -5.01 4.90
N LYS A 92 -0.56 -5.94 5.83
CA LYS A 92 -1.78 -5.99 6.65
C LYS A 92 -1.98 -4.71 7.46
N LYS A 93 -0.91 -4.19 8.08
CA LYS A 93 -0.96 -2.92 8.82
C LYS A 93 -1.34 -1.76 7.90
N LEU A 94 -0.76 -1.68 6.70
CA LEU A 94 -1.06 -0.61 5.75
C LEU A 94 -2.54 -0.60 5.36
N ILE A 95 -3.05 -1.77 4.97
CA ILE A 95 -4.46 -1.94 4.60
C ILE A 95 -5.38 -1.57 5.76
N LYS A 96 -5.06 -2.00 6.99
CA LYS A 96 -5.83 -1.64 8.18
C LYS A 96 -5.87 -0.13 8.40
N CYS A 97 -4.72 0.54 8.33
CA CYS A 97 -4.62 1.98 8.50
C CYS A 97 -5.43 2.76 7.46
N TRP A 98 -5.49 2.29 6.21
CA TRP A 98 -6.31 2.92 5.18
C TRP A 98 -7.80 2.60 5.34
N LYS A 99 -8.17 1.35 5.65
CA LYS A 99 -9.57 0.95 5.86
C LYS A 99 -10.24 1.73 6.98
N GLU A 100 -9.57 1.91 8.11
CA GLU A 100 -10.07 2.70 9.25
C GLU A 100 -10.30 4.18 8.90
N ARG A 101 -9.66 4.69 7.84
CA ARG A 101 -9.71 6.10 7.42
C ARG A 101 -10.60 6.35 6.21
N ILE A 102 -10.96 5.31 5.45
CA ILE A 102 -11.89 5.35 4.31
C ILE A 102 -13.37 5.32 4.79
N HIS A 103 -13.64 5.17 6.09
CA HIS A 103 -14.99 5.06 6.65
C HIS A 103 -15.68 6.38 7.03
N THR A 104 -15.20 7.55 6.59
CA THR A 104 -15.98 8.79 6.77
C THR A 104 -17.05 8.92 5.68
N PRO A 105 -18.35 8.92 6.04
CA PRO A 105 -19.44 8.89 5.08
C PRO A 105 -19.70 10.30 4.54
N THR A 106 -19.23 10.56 3.32
CA THR A 106 -19.88 11.53 2.43
C THR A 106 -19.70 11.05 1.01
N GLY A 107 -20.75 10.43 0.48
CA GLY A 107 -20.99 10.27 -0.95
C GLY A 107 -20.15 9.20 -1.65
N ASN A 108 -20.65 7.97 -1.64
CA ASN A 108 -20.57 7.05 -2.78
C ASN A 108 -19.17 6.48 -3.15
N LEU A 109 -18.54 5.73 -2.25
CA LEU A 109 -17.76 4.58 -2.71
C LEU A 109 -18.70 3.36 -2.74
N PRO A 110 -18.86 2.65 -3.87
CA PRO A 110 -19.69 1.46 -3.91
C PRO A 110 -19.12 0.45 -2.91
N SER A 111 -19.98 -0.01 -2.00
CA SER A 111 -19.75 -1.06 -1.00
C SER A 111 -19.22 -2.39 -1.58
N VAL A 112 -19.09 -2.48 -2.90
CA VAL A 112 -18.57 -3.60 -3.68
C VAL A 112 -17.04 -3.74 -3.53
N THR A 113 -16.28 -2.64 -3.44
CA THR A 113 -14.80 -2.69 -3.51
C THR A 113 -14.14 -3.16 -2.20
N THR A 114 -14.72 -2.83 -1.04
CA THR A 114 -14.14 -3.26 0.25
C THR A 114 -14.41 -4.74 0.51
N ASN A 115 -15.58 -5.24 0.07
CA ASN A 115 -15.95 -6.64 0.22
C ASN A 115 -15.22 -7.52 -0.81
N SER A 116 -15.02 -7.08 -2.05
CA SER A 116 -14.25 -7.85 -3.04
C SER A 116 -12.79 -8.02 -2.62
N ILE A 117 -12.13 -6.98 -2.08
CA ILE A 117 -10.75 -7.05 -1.58
C ILE A 117 -10.62 -8.06 -0.43
N LEU A 118 -11.51 -8.02 0.56
CA LEU A 118 -11.49 -9.00 1.66
C LEU A 118 -11.82 -10.41 1.17
N THR A 119 -12.73 -10.57 0.21
CA THR A 119 -13.12 -11.89 -0.29
C THR A 119 -12.03 -12.52 -1.16
N THR A 120 -11.34 -11.74 -1.99
CA THR A 120 -10.17 -12.19 -2.77
C THR A 120 -8.99 -12.53 -1.85
N ILE A 121 -8.75 -11.72 -0.81
CA ILE A 121 -7.71 -12.00 0.20
C ILE A 121 -8.07 -13.24 1.03
N THR A 122 -9.34 -13.53 1.34
CA THR A 122 -9.70 -14.71 2.14
C THR A 122 -9.73 -16.00 1.30
N LYS A 123 -10.02 -15.89 -0.01
CA LYS A 123 -10.03 -17.05 -0.93
C LYS A 123 -8.63 -17.46 -1.40
N GLY A 124 -7.63 -16.59 -1.34
CA GLY A 124 -6.24 -16.88 -1.73
C GLY A 124 -5.40 -17.62 -0.68
N PHE A 125 -5.97 -17.93 0.49
CA PHE A 125 -5.26 -18.54 1.63
C PHE A 125 -5.98 -19.76 2.25
N ASN A 126 -6.89 -20.41 1.52
CA ASN A 126 -7.40 -21.75 1.85
C ASN A 126 -6.89 -22.78 0.84
#